data_AF-A0A8H4GKP2-F1
#
_entry.id   AF-A0A8H4GKP2-F1
#
_cell.length_a   1.000
_cell.length_b   1.000
_cell.length_c   1.000
_cell.angle_alpha   90.00
_cell.angle_beta   90.00
_cell.angle_gamma   90.00
#
_symmetry.space_group_name_H-M   'P 1'
#
loop_
_entity.id
_entity.type
_entity.pdbx_description
1 polymer ?
#
loop_
_entity_poly.entity_id
_entity_poly.type
_entity_poly.pdbx_seq_one_letter_code
_entity_poly.pdbx_strand_id
1 'polypeptide(L)'
;MQAKNHDAQLWYSSVAAAKDPTHTHRLILLLCPSALIDIWLAELRARLGDAFRILLFHGSSLHTSDYLRKSLTVDTLSDLETGLRALDPTDIGTTRTIVLSSYSTWSMRIDLAIEQLAEMQAQTMDDDDTAGQDDFGSTERAGRGNGSTPTCPDGLAAWSAMKATRPRPSGHKSTTPSRDSRQSMSGS
;
A
#
# COMPACT_ATOMS: atom_id res chain seq x y z
N MET A 1 -6.12 6.48 41.41
CA MET A 1 -4.89 5.76 41.03
C MET A 1 -5.25 4.46 40.28
N GLN A 2 -5.54 4.51 38.97
CA GLN A 2 -6.03 3.32 38.24
C GLN A 2 -5.48 3.17 36.80
N ALA A 3 -4.48 3.96 36.40
CA ALA A 3 -3.97 3.99 35.03
C ALA A 3 -2.81 3.01 34.73
N LYS A 4 -2.32 2.22 35.72
CA LYS A 4 -1.10 1.40 35.55
C LYS A 4 -1.33 -0.01 34.97
N ASN A 5 -2.57 -0.49 34.86
CA ASN A 5 -2.83 -1.88 34.44
C ASN A 5 -2.99 -2.07 32.91
N HIS A 6 -3.21 -1.01 32.15
CA HIS A 6 -3.55 -1.13 30.73
C HIS A 6 -2.32 -1.50 29.86
N ASP A 7 -1.14 -0.94 30.18
CA ASP A 7 0.09 -1.21 29.40
C ASP A 7 0.59 -2.64 29.59
N ALA A 8 0.47 -3.19 30.80
CA ALA A 8 0.83 -4.58 31.06
C ALA A 8 -0.07 -5.55 30.27
N GLN A 9 -1.37 -5.26 30.16
CA GLN A 9 -2.32 -6.14 29.51
C GLN A 9 -2.12 -6.21 27.99
N LEU A 10 -1.77 -5.10 27.34
CA LEU A 10 -1.43 -5.09 25.91
C LEU A 10 -0.15 -5.87 25.62
N TRP A 11 0.86 -5.77 26.48
CA TRP A 11 2.09 -6.56 26.35
C TRP A 11 1.83 -8.06 26.49
N TYR A 12 1.06 -8.46 27.51
CA TYR A 12 0.69 -9.87 27.72
C TYR A 12 -0.13 -10.45 26.56
N SER A 13 -1.00 -9.65 25.94
CA SER A 13 -1.81 -10.08 24.79
C SER A 13 -0.94 -10.42 23.57
N SER A 14 0.10 -9.62 23.31
CA SER A 14 1.05 -9.87 22.22
C SER A 14 1.93 -11.09 22.48
N VAL A 15 2.39 -11.28 23.72
CA VAL A 15 3.22 -12.43 24.10
C VAL A 15 2.41 -13.73 24.16
N ALA A 16 1.15 -13.67 24.60
CA ALA A 16 0.25 -14.82 24.59
C ALA A 16 -0.13 -15.23 23.16
N ALA A 17 -0.38 -14.25 22.28
CA ALA A 17 -0.60 -14.50 20.86
C ALA A 17 0.60 -15.19 20.19
N ALA A 18 1.84 -14.83 20.57
CA ALA A 18 3.05 -15.49 20.07
C ALA A 18 3.18 -16.98 20.48
N LYS A 19 2.40 -17.46 21.46
CA LYS A 19 2.38 -18.88 21.85
C LYS A 19 1.31 -19.68 21.14
N ASP A 20 0.40 -19.03 20.44
CA ASP A 20 -0.65 -19.69 19.67
C ASP A 20 -0.09 -20.01 18.27
N PRO A 21 0.07 -21.28 17.88
CA PRO A 21 0.57 -21.66 16.55
C PRO A 21 -0.39 -21.26 15.42
N THR A 22 -1.62 -20.87 15.75
CA THR A 22 -2.58 -20.33 14.77
C THR A 22 -2.47 -18.82 14.58
N HIS A 23 -1.62 -18.14 15.38
CA HIS A 23 -1.47 -16.70 15.28
C HIS A 23 -0.74 -16.30 14.01
N THR A 24 -1.39 -15.46 13.21
CA THR A 24 -0.81 -14.88 12.00
C THR A 24 -0.17 -13.53 12.34
N HIS A 25 1.15 -13.45 12.18
CA HIS A 25 1.91 -12.22 12.31
C HIS A 25 1.61 -11.25 11.16
N ARG A 26 1.50 -9.95 11.48
CA ARG A 26 1.17 -8.89 10.52
C ARG A 26 2.22 -7.80 10.53
N LEU A 27 2.62 -7.37 9.35
CA LEU A 27 3.48 -6.21 9.17
C LEU A 27 2.78 -4.91 9.54
N ILE A 28 3.56 -3.85 9.74
CA ILE A 28 3.06 -2.52 10.06
C ILE A 28 3.27 -1.60 8.86
N LEU A 29 2.20 -0.99 8.35
CA LEU A 29 2.28 0.08 7.35
C LEU A 29 2.18 1.44 8.03
N LEU A 30 3.23 2.25 7.91
CA LEU A 30 3.25 3.63 8.40
C LEU A 30 3.21 4.60 7.22
N LEU A 31 2.16 5.43 7.20
CA LEU A 31 1.98 6.49 6.22
C LEU A 31 2.19 7.85 6.87
N CYS A 32 3.00 8.70 6.23
CA CYS A 32 3.26 10.06 6.71
C CYS A 32 3.25 11.08 5.55
N PRO A 33 3.14 12.38 5.84
CA PRO A 33 3.43 13.43 4.85
C PRO A 33 4.87 13.29 4.34
N SER A 34 5.09 13.51 3.04
CA SER A 34 6.41 13.33 2.41
C SER A 34 7.53 14.14 3.07
N ALA A 35 7.21 15.34 3.57
CA ALA A 35 8.17 16.20 4.27
C ALA A 35 8.67 15.62 5.60
N LEU A 36 7.98 14.64 6.18
CA LEU A 36 8.34 14.04 7.46
C LEU A 36 9.04 12.69 7.31
N ILE A 37 9.15 12.13 6.10
CA ILE A 37 9.64 10.77 5.88
C ILE A 37 11.03 10.54 6.48
N ASP A 38 11.92 11.52 6.34
CA ASP A 38 13.30 11.46 6.82
C ASP A 38 13.37 11.55 8.34
N ILE A 39 12.51 12.39 8.93
CA ILE A 39 12.37 12.54 10.38
C ILE A 39 11.84 11.24 10.98
N TRP A 40 10.79 10.65 10.39
CA TRP A 40 10.24 9.38 10.85
C TRP A 40 11.25 8.24 10.71
N LEU A 41 11.98 8.17 9.59
CA LEU A 41 13.03 7.17 9.42
C LEU A 41 14.11 7.29 10.49
N ALA A 42 14.58 8.52 10.76
CA ALA A 42 15.58 8.77 11.80
C ALA A 42 15.06 8.40 13.20
N GLU A 43 13.85 8.82 13.56
CA GLU A 43 13.23 8.52 14.86
C GLU A 43 12.99 7.01 15.06
N LEU A 44 12.48 6.32 14.04
CA LEU A 44 12.26 4.86 14.11
C LEU A 44 13.59 4.13 14.34
N ARG A 45 14.65 4.50 13.62
CA ARG A 45 15.96 3.90 13.82
C ARG A 45 16.56 4.25 15.18
N ALA A 46 16.44 5.49 15.63
CA ALA A 46 16.98 5.92 16.91
C ALA A 46 16.30 5.22 18.11
N ARG A 47 14.98 4.99 18.02
CA ARG A 47 14.21 4.39 19.13
C ARG A 47 14.12 2.87 19.07
N LEU A 48 14.00 2.30 17.87
CA LEU A 48 13.78 0.88 17.68
C LEU A 48 15.07 0.12 17.33
N GLY A 49 16.12 0.83 16.90
CA GLY A 49 17.40 0.23 16.52
C GLY A 49 17.22 -0.86 15.47
N ASP A 50 17.91 -1.98 15.68
CA ASP A 50 17.85 -3.17 14.81
C ASP A 50 16.73 -4.14 15.21
N ALA A 51 15.88 -3.79 16.18
CA ALA A 51 14.78 -4.65 16.60
C ALA A 51 13.68 -4.76 15.54
N PHE A 52 13.60 -3.80 14.61
CA PHE A 52 12.63 -3.77 13.53
C PHE A 52 13.31 -3.67 12.16
N ARG A 53 12.81 -4.44 11.19
CA ARG A 53 13.19 -4.30 9.79
C ARG A 53 12.37 -3.18 9.16
N ILE A 54 13.02 -2.15 8.64
CA ILE A 54 12.35 -1.03 7.97
C ILE A 54 12.49 -1.17 6.46
N LEU A 55 11.37 -1.19 5.75
CA LEU A 55 11.29 -1.08 4.30
C LEU A 55 10.83 0.33 3.94
N LEU A 56 11.72 1.13 3.36
CA LEU A 56 11.42 2.51 2.95
C LEU A 56 10.83 2.51 1.55
N PHE A 57 9.51 2.63 1.44
CA PHE A 57 8.80 2.73 0.16
C PHE A 57 8.56 4.21 -0.18
N HIS A 58 9.65 4.96 -0.36
CA HIS A 58 9.61 6.38 -0.70
C HIS A 58 10.88 6.83 -1.44
N GLY A 59 10.70 7.61 -2.50
CA GLY A 59 11.79 8.13 -3.31
C GLY A 59 12.35 7.07 -4.27
N SER A 60 13.63 7.24 -4.61
CA SER A 60 14.40 6.22 -5.34
C SER A 60 15.82 6.13 -4.80
N SER A 61 16.34 4.92 -4.72
CA SER A 61 17.72 4.62 -4.30
C SER A 61 18.77 5.34 -5.15
N LEU A 62 18.44 5.69 -6.40
CA LEU A 62 19.32 6.42 -7.32
C LEU A 62 19.55 7.88 -6.91
N HIS A 63 18.63 8.50 -6.18
CA HIS A 63 18.66 9.93 -5.86
C HIS A 63 19.26 10.27 -4.49
N THR A 64 19.73 9.27 -3.74
CA THR A 64 20.40 9.49 -2.46
C THR A 64 21.86 9.02 -2.56
N SER A 65 22.78 9.64 -1.82
CA SER A 65 24.15 9.13 -1.64
C SER A 65 24.31 8.35 -0.34
N ASP A 66 23.30 8.36 0.53
CA ASP A 66 23.31 7.67 1.82
C ASP A 66 23.12 6.17 1.61
N TYR A 67 24.20 5.40 1.83
CA TYR A 67 24.20 3.95 1.67
C TYR A 67 23.17 3.25 2.56
N LEU A 68 22.98 3.74 3.80
CA LEU A 68 22.02 3.16 4.74
C LEU A 68 20.59 3.42 4.28
N ARG A 69 20.33 4.59 3.70
CA ARG A 69 19.02 4.86 3.10
C ARG A 69 18.79 3.98 1.87
N LYS A 70 19.80 3.84 1.00
CA LYS A 70 19.71 2.97 -0.19
C LYS A 70 19.34 1.54 0.15
N SER A 71 20.02 0.94 1.12
CA SER A 71 19.78 -0.46 1.50
C SER A 71 18.37 -0.72 2.05
N LEU A 72 17.68 0.32 2.51
CA LEU A 72 16.30 0.21 3.00
C LEU A 72 15.26 0.59 1.93
N THR A 73 15.68 1.26 0.85
CA THR A 73 14.75 1.82 -0.14
C THR A 73 14.23 0.74 -1.07
N VAL A 74 12.90 0.69 -1.22
CA VAL A 74 12.22 -0.21 -2.16
C VAL A 74 11.67 0.63 -3.31
N ASP A 75 12.30 0.49 -4.48
CA ASP A 75 12.10 1.38 -5.62
C ASP A 75 10.80 1.09 -6.38
N THR A 76 10.40 -0.18 -6.50
CA THR A 76 9.22 -0.57 -7.28
C THR A 76 8.18 -1.30 -6.43
N LEU A 77 6.91 -1.28 -6.87
CA LEU A 77 5.86 -2.03 -6.20
C LEU A 77 6.10 -3.55 -6.29
N SER A 78 6.64 -4.03 -7.41
CA SER A 78 6.97 -5.45 -7.58
C SER A 78 8.03 -5.92 -6.58
N ASP A 79 9.06 -5.11 -6.31
CA ASP A 79 10.06 -5.40 -5.30
C ASP A 79 9.44 -5.44 -3.89
N LEU A 80 8.52 -4.51 -3.60
CA LEU A 80 7.78 -4.50 -2.35
C LEU A 80 6.97 -5.79 -2.21
N GLU A 81 6.14 -6.12 -3.19
CA GLU A 81 5.34 -7.35 -3.17
C GLU A 81 6.20 -8.60 -3.01
N THR A 82 7.31 -8.68 -3.73
CA THR A 82 8.25 -9.80 -3.63
C THR A 82 8.84 -9.89 -2.22
N GLY A 83 9.26 -8.76 -1.65
CA GLY A 83 9.75 -8.67 -0.29
C GLY A 83 8.69 -9.00 0.77
N LEU A 84 7.42 -8.73 0.50
CA LEU A 84 6.28 -9.05 1.37
C LEU A 84 5.86 -10.52 1.26
N ARG A 85 5.87 -11.12 0.06
CA ARG A 85 5.58 -12.55 -0.15
C ARG A 85 6.66 -13.46 0.44
N ALA A 86 7.90 -12.97 0.53
CA ALA A 86 8.99 -13.67 1.18
C ALA A 86 8.89 -13.68 2.71
N LEU A 87 8.00 -12.89 3.31
CA LEU A 87 7.77 -12.90 4.76
C LEU A 87 6.87 -14.09 5.15
N ASP A 88 7.31 -14.84 6.16
CA ASP A 88 6.53 -15.93 6.72
C ASP A 88 5.50 -15.39 7.73
N PRO A 89 4.19 -15.57 7.53
CA PRO A 89 3.17 -15.13 8.46
C PRO A 89 3.22 -15.83 9.83
N THR A 90 3.95 -16.94 9.95
CA THR A 90 4.19 -17.62 11.24
C THR A 90 5.46 -17.16 11.94
N ASP A 91 6.30 -16.36 11.27
CA ASP A 91 7.51 -15.79 11.86
C ASP A 91 7.23 -14.47 12.59
N ILE A 92 7.79 -14.35 13.79
CA ILE A 92 7.72 -13.12 14.59
C ILE A 92 8.46 -11.95 13.91
N GLY A 93 9.45 -12.24 13.06
CA GLY A 93 10.14 -11.24 12.24
C GLY A 93 9.20 -10.45 11.33
N THR A 94 8.10 -11.07 10.87
CA THR A 94 7.07 -10.41 10.07
C THR A 94 6.35 -9.32 10.85
N THR A 95 6.07 -9.54 12.15
CA THR A 95 5.48 -8.51 13.03
C THR A 95 6.44 -7.34 13.28
N ARG A 96 7.75 -7.60 13.18
CA ARG A 96 8.80 -6.60 13.34
C ARG A 96 9.18 -5.92 12.04
N THR A 97 8.43 -6.12 10.97
CA THR A 97 8.65 -5.43 9.69
C THR A 97 7.73 -4.22 9.55
N ILE A 98 8.34 -3.05 9.34
CA ILE A 98 7.67 -1.78 9.12
C ILE A 98 7.86 -1.36 7.67
N VAL A 99 6.78 -1.14 6.94
CA VAL A 99 6.79 -0.45 5.65
C VAL A 99 6.52 1.02 5.91
N LEU A 100 7.51 1.87 5.68
CA LEU A 100 7.40 3.32 5.83
C LEU A 100 7.21 3.95 4.44
N SER A 101 6.11 4.65 4.22
CA SER A 101 5.83 5.34 2.96
C SER A 101 5.23 6.72 3.19
N SER A 102 5.27 7.56 2.16
CA SER A 102 4.49 8.78 2.15
C SER A 102 3.10 8.52 1.57
N TYR A 103 2.09 9.28 2.02
CA TYR A 103 0.73 9.18 1.44
C TYR A 103 0.74 9.37 -0.07
N SER A 104 1.52 10.34 -0.56
CA SER A 104 1.60 10.65 -1.99
C SER A 104 2.20 9.51 -2.80
N THR A 105 3.30 8.91 -2.31
CA THR A 105 3.96 7.77 -2.97
C THR A 105 3.07 6.55 -2.97
N TRP A 106 2.45 6.25 -1.83
CA TRP A 106 1.56 5.10 -1.69
C TRP A 106 0.37 5.22 -2.64
N SER A 107 -0.34 6.35 -2.62
CA SER A 107 -1.48 6.58 -3.52
C SER A 107 -1.06 6.46 -4.98
N MET A 108 -0.02 7.19 -5.39
CA MET A 108 0.43 7.20 -6.78
C MET A 108 0.77 5.80 -7.29
N ARG A 109 1.50 5.00 -6.51
CA ARG A 109 1.93 3.67 -6.94
C ARG A 109 0.80 2.65 -6.94
N ILE A 110 -0.12 2.74 -5.98
CA ILE A 110 -1.29 1.85 -5.94
C ILE A 110 -2.29 2.20 -7.05
N ASP A 111 -2.50 3.48 -7.34
CA ASP A 111 -3.38 3.90 -8.44
C ASP A 111 -2.85 3.35 -9.78
N LEU A 112 -1.55 3.46 -10.04
CA LEU A 112 -0.90 2.86 -11.23
C LEU A 112 -1.06 1.34 -11.30
N ALA A 113 -0.94 0.65 -10.16
CA ALA A 113 -1.07 -0.80 -10.11
C ALA A 113 -2.51 -1.27 -10.41
N ILE A 114 -3.51 -0.52 -9.94
CA ILE A 114 -4.92 -0.80 -10.21
C ILE A 114 -5.23 -0.59 -11.69
N GLU A 115 -4.71 0.47 -12.30
CA GLU A 115 -4.88 0.73 -13.74
C GLU A 115 -4.29 -0.41 -14.58
N GLN A 116 -3.07 -0.85 -14.27
CA GLN A 116 -2.43 -1.98 -14.96
C GLN A 116 -3.23 -3.29 -14.81
N LEU A 117 -3.78 -3.55 -13.62
CA LEU A 117 -4.63 -4.72 -13.39
C LEU A 117 -5.93 -4.67 -14.22
N ALA A 118 -6.54 -3.48 -14.35
CA ALA A 118 -7.74 -3.30 -15.15
C ALA A 118 -7.48 -3.51 -16.64
N GLU A 119 -6.35 -3.01 -17.16
CA GLU A 119 -5.93 -3.21 -18.55
C GLU A 119 -5.69 -4.69 -18.87
N MET A 120 -5.02 -5.42 -17.97
CA MET A 120 -4.78 -6.86 -18.14
C MET A 120 -6.09 -7.66 -18.17
N GLN A 121 -7.08 -7.30 -17.35
CA GLN A 121 -8.39 -7.96 -17.34
C GLN A 121 -9.19 -7.70 -18.61
N ALA A 122 -9.10 -6.49 -19.16
CA ALA A 122 -9.75 -6.16 -20.43
C ALA A 122 -9.17 -7.00 -21.59
N GLN A 123 -7.86 -7.19 -21.61
CA GLN A 123 -7.20 -7.95 -22.68
C GLN A 123 -7.54 -9.45 -22.65
N THR A 124 -7.87 -10.02 -21.48
CA THR A 124 -8.24 -11.44 -21.38
C THR A 124 -9.66 -11.77 -21.88
N MET A 125 -10.51 -10.77 -22.17
CA MET A 125 -11.89 -11.01 -22.61
C MET A 125 -12.09 -10.96 -24.14
N ASP A 126 -11.11 -10.51 -24.91
CA ASP A 126 -11.25 -10.33 -26.37
C ASP A 126 -10.79 -11.54 -27.20
N ASP A 127 -10.30 -12.62 -26.58
CA ASP A 127 -9.74 -13.80 -27.27
C ASP A 127 -10.68 -15.03 -27.34
N ASP A 128 -11.94 -14.94 -26.90
CA ASP A 128 -12.90 -16.08 -26.86
C ASP A 128 -13.97 -16.06 -27.97
N ASP A 129 -13.66 -15.47 -29.12
CA ASP A 129 -14.58 -15.40 -30.28
C ASP A 129 -13.94 -15.96 -31.58
N THR A 130 -13.16 -17.04 -31.48
CA THR A 130 -12.85 -17.86 -32.66
C THR A 130 -13.69 -19.14 -32.65
N ALA A 131 -14.89 -18.99 -33.19
CA ALA A 131 -15.79 -20.04 -33.58
C ALA A 131 -15.09 -21.12 -34.44
N GLY A 132 -14.82 -22.27 -33.84
CA GLY A 132 -14.73 -23.55 -34.54
C GLY A 132 -16.13 -24.07 -34.77
N GLN A 133 -16.71 -23.70 -35.91
CA GLN A 133 -17.99 -24.17 -36.40
C GLN A 133 -17.78 -25.45 -37.22
N ASP A 134 -17.71 -26.58 -36.55
CA ASP A 134 -17.62 -27.91 -37.17
C ASP A 134 -18.60 -28.83 -36.39
N ASP A 135 -19.89 -28.75 -36.69
CA ASP A 135 -20.63 -29.73 -37.50
C ASP A 135 -21.12 -30.98 -36.73
N PHE A 136 -22.35 -31.34 -37.09
CA PHE A 136 -23.34 -32.20 -36.47
C PHE A 136 -22.90 -33.64 -36.12
N GLY A 137 -23.30 -34.12 -34.94
CA GLY A 137 -23.29 -35.55 -34.63
C GLY A 137 -23.96 -35.90 -33.29
N SER A 138 -25.30 -35.94 -33.29
CA SER A 138 -26.18 -36.36 -32.19
C SER A 138 -25.69 -37.60 -31.42
N THR A 139 -25.80 -37.61 -30.09
CA THR A 139 -26.52 -38.65 -29.30
C THR A 139 -26.71 -38.19 -27.85
N GLU A 140 -27.95 -38.30 -27.37
CA GLU A 140 -28.40 -38.10 -25.98
C GLU A 140 -27.59 -38.87 -24.94
N ARG A 141 -27.34 -38.24 -23.77
CA ARG A 141 -27.70 -38.86 -22.48
C ARG A 141 -27.72 -37.89 -21.31
N ALA A 142 -28.83 -37.96 -20.57
CA ALA A 142 -29.12 -37.24 -19.35
C ALA A 142 -28.12 -37.52 -18.22
N GLY A 143 -27.76 -36.47 -17.47
CA GLY A 143 -26.96 -36.59 -16.25
C GLY A 143 -26.88 -35.28 -15.46
N ARG A 144 -27.40 -35.33 -14.22
CA ARG A 144 -27.43 -34.28 -13.18
C ARG A 144 -26.07 -33.59 -12.93
N GLY A 145 -26.10 -32.34 -12.45
CA GLY A 145 -24.97 -31.74 -11.73
C GLY A 145 -25.27 -30.35 -11.18
N ASN A 146 -25.04 -30.15 -9.89
CA ASN A 146 -25.41 -28.98 -9.08
C ASN A 146 -24.71 -27.68 -9.49
N GLY A 147 -25.45 -26.57 -9.41
CA GLY A 147 -24.93 -25.22 -9.55
C GLY A 147 -24.16 -24.77 -8.31
N SER A 148 -22.88 -24.49 -8.49
CA SER A 148 -22.05 -23.74 -7.56
C SER A 148 -21.85 -22.33 -8.13
N THR A 149 -22.45 -21.34 -7.50
CA THR A 149 -22.22 -19.92 -7.79
C THR A 149 -20.82 -19.51 -7.36
N PRO A 150 -20.03 -18.83 -8.21
CA PRO A 150 -18.75 -18.27 -7.81
C PRO A 150 -18.98 -17.05 -6.90
N THR A 151 -18.48 -17.14 -5.67
CA THR A 151 -18.41 -16.02 -4.74
C THR A 151 -17.29 -15.07 -5.14
N CYS A 152 -17.65 -13.85 -5.55
CA CYS A 152 -16.71 -12.75 -5.72
C CYS A 152 -16.10 -12.34 -4.36
N PRO A 153 -14.80 -12.02 -4.29
CA PRO A 153 -14.20 -11.52 -3.06
C PRO A 153 -14.68 -10.09 -2.76
N ASP A 154 -15.40 -9.93 -1.65
CA ASP A 154 -16.03 -8.72 -1.09
C ASP A 154 -15.09 -7.51 -0.83
N GLY A 155 -13.79 -7.63 -1.12
CA GLY A 155 -12.80 -6.59 -0.79
C GLY A 155 -12.74 -5.42 -1.77
N LEU A 156 -13.04 -5.63 -3.06
CA LEU A 156 -12.78 -4.63 -4.12
C LEU A 156 -13.95 -3.66 -4.35
N ALA A 157 -15.19 -4.08 -4.11
CA ALA A 157 -16.37 -3.23 -4.34
C ALA A 157 -16.44 -2.03 -3.37
N ALA A 158 -15.96 -2.21 -2.12
CA ALA A 158 -15.97 -1.16 -1.11
C ALA A 158 -15.07 0.03 -1.47
N TRP A 159 -14.00 -0.19 -2.26
CA TRP A 159 -13.05 0.87 -2.61
C TRP A 159 -13.45 1.64 -3.87
N SER A 160 -14.07 0.98 -4.85
CA SER A 160 -14.63 1.66 -6.04
C SER A 160 -15.75 2.65 -5.69
N ALA A 161 -16.59 2.37 -4.69
CA ALA A 161 -17.61 3.29 -4.22
C ALA A 161 -17.04 4.59 -3.61
N MET A 162 -15.79 4.55 -3.11
CA MET A 162 -15.13 5.67 -2.44
C MET A 162 -14.49 6.65 -3.44
N LYS A 163 -14.19 6.23 -4.68
CA LYS A 163 -13.71 7.13 -5.75
C LYS A 163 -14.85 7.96 -6.38
N ALA A 164 -16.08 7.44 -6.39
CA ALA A 164 -17.24 8.11 -7.01
C ALA A 164 -17.74 9.36 -6.26
N THR A 165 -17.26 9.62 -5.04
CA THR A 165 -17.73 10.74 -4.19
C THR A 165 -16.71 11.85 -3.97
N ARG A 166 -15.57 11.86 -4.68
CA ARG A 166 -14.63 12.99 -4.54
C ARG A 166 -15.23 14.26 -5.17
N PRO A 167 -15.51 15.32 -4.38
CA PRO A 167 -15.97 16.58 -4.94
C PRO A 167 -14.88 17.15 -5.84
N ARG A 168 -15.27 17.54 -7.06
CA ARG A 168 -14.43 18.29 -7.99
C ARG A 168 -13.85 19.52 -7.26
N PRO A 169 -12.54 19.77 -7.31
CA PRO A 169 -11.97 20.97 -6.72
C PRO A 169 -12.59 22.18 -7.41
N SER A 170 -13.37 22.96 -6.66
CA SER A 170 -13.88 24.25 -7.10
C SER A 170 -12.68 25.17 -7.30
N GLY A 171 -12.58 25.74 -8.51
CA GLY A 171 -11.48 26.62 -8.88
C GLY A 171 -11.41 27.83 -7.96
N HIS A 172 -10.49 27.80 -7.00
CA HIS A 172 -10.08 28.98 -6.27
C HIS A 172 -9.27 29.87 -7.21
N LYS A 173 -9.87 31.00 -7.61
CA LYS A 173 -9.17 32.10 -8.27
C LYS A 173 -8.15 32.67 -7.28
N SER A 174 -6.87 32.37 -7.51
CA SER A 174 -5.76 33.02 -6.81
C SER A 174 -5.66 34.48 -7.28
N THR A 175 -6.21 35.39 -6.49
CA THR A 175 -5.96 36.82 -6.63
C THR A 175 -4.55 37.11 -6.11
N THR A 176 -3.61 37.31 -7.02
CA THR A 176 -2.24 37.77 -6.75
C THR A 176 -2.27 39.22 -6.25
N PRO A 177 -1.72 39.55 -5.06
CA PRO A 177 -1.51 40.94 -4.68
C PRO A 177 -0.31 41.51 -5.43
N SER A 178 -0.56 42.58 -6.18
CA SER A 178 0.44 43.40 -6.85
C SER A 178 1.42 43.95 -5.82
N ARG A 179 2.71 43.62 -6.00
CA ARG A 179 3.80 44.07 -5.13
C ARG A 179 4.23 45.46 -5.59
N ASP A 180 3.66 46.47 -4.96
CA ASP A 180 3.99 47.86 -5.21
C ASP A 180 5.40 48.21 -4.73
N SER A 181 6.11 48.90 -5.62
CA SER A 181 7.47 49.36 -5.49
C SER A 181 7.62 50.35 -4.33
N ARG A 182 8.54 50.08 -3.39
CA ARG A 182 9.04 51.12 -2.48
C ARG A 182 10.47 51.49 -2.81
N GLN A 183 10.59 52.79 -3.11
CA GLN A 183 11.76 53.53 -3.51
C GLN A 183 12.87 53.51 -2.46
N SER A 184 14.09 53.38 -3.00
CA SER A 184 15.34 53.84 -2.45
C SER A 184 15.25 55.29 -1.93
N MET A 185 15.73 55.53 -0.71
CA MET A 185 16.27 56.83 -0.32
C MET A 185 17.65 56.61 0.29
N SER A 186 18.65 57.05 -0.46
CA SER A 186 19.99 57.38 -0.02
C SER A 186 19.95 58.61 0.89
N GLY A 187 20.59 58.52 2.05
CA GLY A 187 20.91 59.68 2.90
C GLY A 187 22.36 59.54 3.36
N SER A 188 23.15 60.58 3.07
CA SER A 188 24.60 60.72 3.27
C SER A 188 25.09 60.62 4.71
#